data_AF-A0A2M8Q987-F1
#
_entry.id   AF-A0A2M8Q987-F1
#
_cell.length_a   1.000
_cell.length_b   1.000
_cell.length_c   1.000
_cell.angle_alpha   90.00
_cell.angle_beta   90.00
_cell.angle_gamma   90.00
#
_symmetry.space_group_name_H-M   'P 1'
#
loop_
_entity.id
_entity.type
_entity.pdbx_description
1 polymer ?
#
loop_
_entity_poly.entity_id
_entity_poly.type
_entity_poly.pdbx_seq_one_letter_code
_entity_poly.pdbx_strand_id
1 'polypeptide(L)'
;PSNTRALTGVDPQAQRLHQQAQKPLLDHYRRRSAEGAHRWVLTNFPCPALAQEADMSLREFEAFVYAATFVDQPDPIAAWQAMHDRQQRLVDWLAGKSEVIVRGPDVDLRLSIAGRTFINSDGKRNMPSGEIFTGPVEESVEGWIRFRYPAIRGGREVEGVEFTFAQGRVVAAKAAKNEAYLLSQLDSDPGARYLGEFAIGTNDRIQRFTKNILFDEKIGGTIHIALGAGYPETGSRNDSSIHWDFICDMRRDSEIWVDGELFYKDGRFMIA
;
A
#
# COMPACT_ATOMS: atom_id res chain seq x y z
N PRO A 1 0.71 -19.08 6.28
CA PRO A 1 -0.66 -19.28 6.84
C PRO A 1 -1.25 -20.60 6.34
N SER A 2 -2.20 -21.21 7.07
CA SER A 2 -2.93 -22.41 6.63
C SER A 2 -4.32 -22.10 6.07
N ASN A 3 -4.90 -20.94 6.44
CA ASN A 3 -6.20 -20.48 5.94
C ASN A 3 -6.21 -18.93 5.92
N THR A 4 -6.26 -18.35 4.72
CA THR A 4 -6.35 -16.89 4.48
C THR A 4 -7.72 -16.30 4.85
N ARG A 5 -8.72 -17.16 5.01
CA ARG A 5 -10.13 -16.85 5.30
C ARG A 5 -10.56 -17.27 6.70
N ALA A 6 -9.61 -17.47 7.62
CA ALA A 6 -9.86 -17.98 8.97
C ALA A 6 -10.83 -17.12 9.80
N LEU A 7 -10.92 -15.82 9.49
CA LEU A 7 -11.81 -14.88 10.18
C LEU A 7 -13.10 -14.58 9.40
N THR A 8 -13.33 -15.26 8.28
CA THR A 8 -14.59 -15.14 7.54
C THR A 8 -15.75 -15.59 8.41
N GLY A 9 -16.80 -14.77 8.49
CA GLY A 9 -17.97 -15.03 9.34
C GLY A 9 -17.82 -14.59 10.80
N VAL A 10 -16.62 -14.25 11.27
CA VAL A 10 -16.44 -13.64 12.60
C VAL A 10 -17.07 -12.25 12.61
N ASP A 11 -17.84 -11.94 13.66
CA ASP A 11 -18.50 -10.64 13.84
C ASP A 11 -17.51 -9.48 13.63
N PRO A 12 -17.78 -8.56 12.68
CA PRO A 12 -16.97 -7.37 12.49
C PRO A 12 -16.73 -6.56 13.77
N GLN A 13 -17.70 -6.50 14.69
CA GLN A 13 -17.51 -5.81 15.97
C GLN A 13 -16.44 -6.47 16.83
N ALA A 14 -16.43 -7.80 16.91
CA ALA A 14 -15.38 -8.54 17.63
C ALA A 14 -14.00 -8.32 17.00
N GLN A 15 -13.91 -8.29 15.66
CA GLN A 15 -12.66 -7.98 14.95
C GLN A 15 -12.17 -6.55 15.27
N ARG A 16 -13.08 -5.56 15.31
CA ARG A 16 -12.73 -4.17 15.67
C ARG A 16 -12.24 -4.05 17.11
N LEU A 17 -12.94 -4.67 18.07
CA LEU A 17 -12.53 -4.67 19.48
C LEU A 17 -11.13 -5.28 19.65
N HIS A 18 -10.85 -6.38 18.93
CA HIS A 18 -9.53 -6.98 18.93
C HIS A 18 -8.45 -6.02 18.38
N GLN A 19 -8.71 -5.35 17.25
CA GLN A 19 -7.78 -4.37 16.66
C GLN A 19 -7.51 -3.20 17.61
N GLN A 20 -8.55 -2.63 18.23
CA GLN A 20 -8.42 -1.55 19.20
C GLN A 20 -7.60 -1.98 20.43
N ALA A 21 -7.83 -3.21 20.93
CA ALA A 21 -7.06 -3.76 22.04
C ALA A 21 -5.57 -3.99 21.70
N GLN A 22 -5.24 -4.25 20.44
CA GLN A 22 -3.85 -4.42 19.98
C GLN A 22 -3.13 -3.08 19.73
N LYS A 23 -3.85 -1.96 19.63
CA LYS A 23 -3.27 -0.65 19.26
C LYS A 23 -2.04 -0.27 20.12
N PRO A 24 -2.04 -0.38 21.46
CA PRO A 24 -0.86 0.00 22.25
C PRO A 24 0.40 -0.82 21.93
N LEU A 25 0.23 -2.11 21.58
CA LEU A 25 1.33 -2.97 21.17
C LEU A 25 1.87 -2.55 19.79
N LEU A 26 0.96 -2.28 18.85
CA LEU A 26 1.31 -1.84 17.49
C LEU A 26 1.99 -0.47 17.51
N ASP A 27 1.52 0.46 18.33
CA ASP A 27 2.14 1.78 18.51
C ASP A 27 3.57 1.64 19.04
N HIS A 28 3.79 0.77 20.02
CA HIS A 28 5.13 0.48 20.54
C HIS A 28 6.05 -0.14 19.48
N TYR A 29 5.53 -1.10 18.71
CA TYR A 29 6.24 -1.72 17.59
C TYR A 29 6.64 -0.69 16.53
N ARG A 30 5.69 0.14 16.07
CA ARG A 30 5.91 1.19 15.07
C ARG A 30 6.93 2.22 15.54
N ARG A 31 6.81 2.70 16.78
CA ARG A 31 7.77 3.64 17.37
C ARG A 31 9.19 3.07 17.36
N ARG A 32 9.38 1.83 17.83
CA ARG A 32 10.70 1.19 17.85
C ARG A 32 11.26 0.90 16.47
N SER A 33 10.40 0.59 15.50
CA SER A 33 10.77 0.46 14.09
C SER A 33 11.28 1.80 13.53
N ALA A 34 10.54 2.89 13.78
CA ALA A 34 10.91 4.24 13.34
C ALA A 34 12.23 4.73 13.97
N GLU A 35 12.46 4.42 15.26
CA GLU A 35 13.70 4.74 15.98
C GLU A 35 14.89 3.85 15.57
N GLY A 36 14.68 2.79 14.78
CA GLY A 36 15.71 1.80 14.45
C GLY A 36 16.12 0.88 15.61
N ALA A 37 15.44 0.95 16.74
CA ALA A 37 15.68 0.14 17.95
C ALA A 37 15.11 -1.29 17.85
N HIS A 38 14.42 -1.61 16.76
CA HIS A 38 13.89 -2.93 16.47
C HIS A 38 14.07 -3.25 14.98
N ARG A 39 14.83 -4.31 14.69
CA ARG A 39 14.98 -4.86 13.34
C ARG A 39 13.90 -5.91 13.11
N TRP A 40 13.23 -5.83 11.97
CA TRP A 40 12.19 -6.76 11.58
C TRP A 40 12.21 -6.97 10.07
N VAL A 41 11.72 -8.13 9.63
CA VAL A 41 11.43 -8.42 8.23
C VAL A 41 10.08 -9.14 8.15
N LEU A 42 9.22 -8.71 7.23
CA LEU A 42 7.99 -9.38 6.85
C LEU A 42 8.20 -10.10 5.51
N THR A 43 7.88 -11.40 5.47
CA THR A 43 7.90 -12.19 4.25
C THR A 43 6.88 -13.32 4.29
N ASN A 44 6.58 -13.91 3.14
CA ASN A 44 5.75 -15.09 3.02
C ASN A 44 6.55 -16.24 2.40
N PHE A 45 6.41 -17.43 2.98
CA PHE A 45 6.91 -18.66 2.37
C PHE A 45 5.80 -19.31 1.52
N PRO A 46 6.11 -19.87 0.33
CA PRO A 46 5.12 -20.54 -0.51
C PRO A 46 4.38 -21.65 0.25
N CYS A 47 3.05 -21.61 0.24
CA CYS A 47 2.24 -22.66 0.85
C CYS A 47 0.91 -22.85 0.09
N PRO A 48 0.25 -24.01 0.23
CA PRO A 48 -0.98 -24.32 -0.51
C PRO A 48 -2.08 -23.26 -0.34
N ALA A 49 -2.26 -22.73 0.87
CA ALA A 49 -3.30 -21.74 1.13
C ALA A 49 -3.07 -20.41 0.38
N LEU A 50 -1.81 -19.95 0.29
CA LEU A 50 -1.48 -18.73 -0.45
C LEU A 50 -1.53 -18.96 -1.96
N ALA A 51 -1.07 -20.13 -2.44
CA ALA A 51 -1.17 -20.49 -3.84
C ALA A 51 -2.62 -20.56 -4.31
N GLN A 52 -3.48 -21.22 -3.54
CA GLN A 52 -4.92 -21.28 -3.80
C GLN A 52 -5.55 -19.90 -3.81
N GLU A 53 -5.19 -19.02 -2.87
CA GLU A 53 -5.71 -17.65 -2.81
C GLU A 53 -5.28 -16.81 -4.02
N ALA A 54 -4.07 -17.01 -4.53
CA ALA A 54 -3.54 -16.32 -5.71
C ALA A 54 -4.02 -16.91 -7.06
N ASP A 55 -4.93 -17.90 -7.03
CA ASP A 55 -5.37 -18.68 -8.19
C ASP A 55 -4.19 -19.33 -8.96
N MET A 56 -3.21 -19.85 -8.20
CA MET A 56 -2.00 -20.49 -8.73
C MET A 56 -1.85 -21.93 -8.21
N SER A 57 -1.21 -22.79 -8.98
CA SER A 57 -0.64 -24.02 -8.42
C SER A 57 0.49 -23.68 -7.43
N LEU A 58 0.82 -24.60 -6.51
CA LEU A 58 1.88 -24.37 -5.54
C LEU A 58 3.23 -24.06 -6.20
N ARG A 59 3.56 -24.74 -7.31
CA ARG A 59 4.81 -24.53 -8.04
C ARG A 59 4.84 -23.18 -8.77
N GLU A 60 3.72 -22.73 -9.33
CA GLU A 60 3.62 -21.38 -9.91
C GLU A 60 3.78 -20.31 -8.84
N PHE A 61 3.14 -20.48 -7.68
CA PHE A 61 3.26 -19.54 -6.58
C PHE A 61 4.69 -19.50 -6.01
N GLU A 62 5.35 -20.65 -5.89
CA GLU A 62 6.76 -20.75 -5.49
C GLU A 62 7.66 -19.95 -6.44
N ALA A 63 7.54 -20.19 -7.75
CA ALA A 63 8.30 -19.46 -8.77
C ALA A 63 8.02 -17.95 -8.71
N PHE A 64 6.75 -17.55 -8.52
CA PHE A 64 6.35 -16.16 -8.35
C PHE A 64 7.01 -15.53 -7.12
N VAL A 65 6.96 -16.16 -5.95
CA VAL A 65 7.57 -15.63 -4.71
C VAL A 65 9.09 -15.49 -4.88
N TYR A 66 9.75 -16.47 -5.48
CA TYR A 66 11.21 -16.44 -5.66
C TYR A 66 11.63 -15.36 -6.66
N ALA A 67 10.87 -15.18 -7.75
CA ALA A 67 11.08 -14.10 -8.69
C ALA A 67 10.86 -12.71 -8.06
N ALA A 68 9.77 -12.55 -7.30
CA ALA A 68 9.43 -11.30 -6.62
C ALA A 68 10.49 -10.87 -5.60
N THR A 69 11.19 -11.84 -5.01
CA THR A 69 12.23 -11.64 -3.98
C THR A 69 13.66 -11.66 -4.52
N PHE A 70 13.83 -11.77 -5.85
CA PHE A 70 15.10 -11.92 -6.57
C PHE A 70 15.91 -13.17 -6.20
N VAL A 71 15.34 -14.14 -5.48
CA VAL A 71 16.01 -15.38 -5.07
C VAL A 71 16.36 -16.26 -6.27
N ASP A 72 15.66 -16.08 -7.39
CA ASP A 72 15.93 -16.72 -8.67
C ASP A 72 17.17 -16.16 -9.41
N GLN A 73 17.76 -15.06 -8.93
CA GLN A 73 18.90 -14.42 -9.58
C GLN A 73 20.23 -15.00 -9.12
N PRO A 74 21.28 -14.98 -9.99
CA PRO A 74 22.62 -15.41 -9.61
C PRO A 74 23.21 -14.59 -8.44
N ASP A 75 22.89 -13.29 -8.39
CA ASP A 75 23.26 -12.40 -7.29
C ASP A 75 22.03 -11.59 -6.83
N PRO A 76 21.24 -12.14 -5.89
CA PRO A 76 20.07 -11.45 -5.36
C PRO A 76 20.42 -10.14 -4.65
N ILE A 77 21.61 -10.04 -4.07
CA ILE A 77 22.06 -8.83 -3.34
C ILE A 77 22.27 -7.70 -4.33
N ALA A 78 22.99 -7.95 -5.42
CA ALA A 78 23.18 -6.97 -6.49
C ALA A 78 21.84 -6.57 -7.13
N ALA A 79 20.90 -7.50 -7.27
CA ALA A 79 19.56 -7.19 -7.79
C ALA A 79 18.78 -6.23 -6.86
N TRP A 80 18.81 -6.46 -5.54
CA TRP A 80 18.22 -5.54 -4.56
C TRP A 80 18.92 -4.17 -4.54
N GLN A 81 20.26 -4.13 -4.67
CA GLN A 81 21.02 -2.87 -4.77
C GLN A 81 20.63 -2.07 -6.02
N ALA A 82 20.51 -2.72 -7.18
CA ALA A 82 20.06 -2.06 -8.40
C ALA A 82 18.64 -1.48 -8.27
N MET A 83 17.73 -2.22 -7.61
CA MET A 83 16.40 -1.73 -7.29
C MET A 83 16.44 -0.54 -6.33
N HIS A 84 17.24 -0.62 -5.26
CA HIS A 84 17.49 0.47 -4.32
C HIS A 84 17.92 1.74 -5.05
N ASP A 85 18.97 1.67 -5.87
CA ASP A 85 19.54 2.82 -6.57
C ASP A 85 18.51 3.48 -7.49
N ARG A 86 17.69 2.67 -8.19
CA ARG A 86 16.62 3.17 -9.04
C ARG A 86 15.53 3.89 -8.25
N GLN A 87 15.06 3.28 -7.17
CA GLN A 87 14.04 3.90 -6.30
C GLN A 87 14.58 5.15 -5.60
N GLN A 88 15.85 5.14 -5.20
CA GLN A 88 16.44 6.24 -4.45
C GLN A 88 16.52 7.51 -5.28
N ARG A 89 16.84 7.42 -6.59
CA ARG A 89 16.79 8.58 -7.49
C ARG A 89 15.41 9.25 -7.52
N LEU A 90 14.34 8.46 -7.46
CA LEU A 90 12.97 8.96 -7.43
C LEU A 90 12.66 9.64 -6.09
N VAL A 91 13.06 9.01 -4.98
CA VAL A 91 12.93 9.59 -3.63
C VAL A 91 13.67 10.91 -3.53
N ASP A 92 14.90 10.97 -4.03
CA ASP A 92 15.74 12.17 -4.01
C ASP A 92 15.11 13.29 -4.86
N TRP A 93 14.52 12.95 -6.01
CA TRP A 93 13.81 13.93 -6.85
C TRP A 93 12.55 14.48 -6.18
N LEU A 94 11.83 13.65 -5.41
CA LEU A 94 10.65 14.04 -4.65
C LEU A 94 10.98 14.90 -3.41
N ALA A 95 12.25 14.94 -2.99
CA ALA A 95 12.66 15.68 -1.80
C ALA A 95 12.37 17.18 -1.96
N GLY A 96 11.61 17.75 -1.02
CA GLY A 96 11.24 19.16 -1.01
C GLY A 96 10.09 19.54 -1.94
N LYS A 97 9.51 18.59 -2.70
CA LYS A 97 8.29 18.81 -3.50
C LYS A 97 7.05 18.94 -2.61
N SER A 98 5.96 19.48 -3.16
CA SER A 98 4.83 19.92 -2.33
C SER A 98 3.45 19.40 -2.74
N GLU A 99 3.13 19.36 -4.03
CA GLU A 99 1.82 18.99 -4.56
C GLU A 99 1.96 17.76 -5.47
N VAL A 100 1.02 16.82 -5.33
CA VAL A 100 0.87 15.65 -6.19
C VAL A 100 -0.54 15.64 -6.76
N ILE A 101 -0.65 15.49 -8.07
CA ILE A 101 -1.91 15.30 -8.78
C ILE A 101 -1.84 13.97 -9.51
N VAL A 102 -2.80 13.08 -9.24
CA VAL A 102 -2.93 11.76 -9.86
C VAL A 102 -4.17 11.77 -10.73
N ARG A 103 -4.03 11.46 -12.02
CA ARG A 103 -5.14 11.40 -12.98
C ARG A 103 -5.14 10.09 -13.73
N GLY A 104 -6.32 9.56 -14.02
CA GLY A 104 -6.50 8.38 -14.85
C GLY A 104 -7.96 7.97 -14.94
N PRO A 105 -8.26 6.83 -15.60
CA PRO A 105 -9.63 6.36 -15.78
C PRO A 105 -10.34 5.98 -14.47
N ASP A 106 -9.55 5.72 -13.42
CA ASP A 106 -10.01 5.25 -12.11
C ASP A 106 -9.61 6.19 -10.97
N VAL A 107 -9.04 7.37 -11.27
CA VAL A 107 -8.52 8.28 -10.24
C VAL A 107 -8.46 9.72 -10.74
N ASP A 108 -8.88 10.66 -9.88
CA ASP A 108 -8.57 12.08 -9.99
C ASP A 108 -8.37 12.59 -8.56
N LEU A 109 -7.12 12.56 -8.10
CA LEU A 109 -6.73 12.93 -6.74
C LEU A 109 -5.73 14.07 -6.76
N ARG A 110 -5.86 14.95 -5.77
CA ARG A 110 -4.85 15.96 -5.44
C ARG A 110 -4.51 15.82 -3.97
N LEU A 111 -3.22 15.82 -3.63
CA LEU A 111 -2.72 15.75 -2.26
C LEU A 111 -1.45 16.56 -2.11
N SER A 112 -1.10 16.90 -0.87
CA SER A 112 0.18 17.54 -0.55
C SER A 112 1.14 16.55 0.11
N ILE A 113 2.41 16.68 -0.26
CA ILE A 113 3.58 16.01 0.33
C ILE A 113 4.54 17.02 0.96
N ALA A 114 4.10 18.28 1.18
CA ALA A 114 4.94 19.32 1.75
C ALA A 114 5.46 18.93 3.14
N GLY A 115 6.79 19.00 3.32
CA GLY A 115 7.45 18.62 4.57
C GLY A 115 7.40 17.12 4.88
N ARG A 116 7.07 16.28 3.89
CA ARG A 116 7.05 14.82 4.03
C ARG A 116 8.33 14.19 3.51
N THR A 117 8.63 12.99 4.00
CA THR A 117 9.78 12.20 3.57
C THR A 117 9.29 10.96 2.85
N PHE A 118 9.66 10.83 1.58
CA PHE A 118 9.50 9.57 0.85
C PHE A 118 10.53 8.56 1.33
N ILE A 119 10.10 7.32 1.48
CA ILE A 119 10.93 6.20 1.93
C ILE A 119 11.07 5.18 0.82
N ASN A 120 12.29 4.68 0.69
CA ASN A 120 12.66 3.63 -0.24
C ASN A 120 12.47 2.25 0.41
N SER A 121 11.52 1.46 -0.10
CA SER A 121 11.30 0.07 0.31
C SER A 121 12.13 -0.86 -0.58
N ASP A 122 13.30 -1.25 -0.08
CA ASP A 122 14.41 -1.85 -0.85
C ASP A 122 14.90 -3.22 -0.32
N GLY A 123 14.02 -3.98 0.34
CA GLY A 123 14.35 -5.32 0.85
C GLY A 123 14.87 -5.36 2.28
N LYS A 124 14.89 -4.22 2.99
CA LYS A 124 15.33 -4.17 4.40
C LYS A 124 14.26 -4.56 5.42
N ARG A 125 12.97 -4.39 5.07
CA ARG A 125 11.82 -4.61 5.98
C ARG A 125 10.77 -5.53 5.35
N ASN A 126 10.39 -5.30 4.09
CA ASN A 126 9.51 -6.21 3.36
C ASN A 126 10.32 -7.06 2.38
N MET A 127 9.97 -8.34 2.28
CA MET A 127 10.46 -9.25 1.25
C MET A 127 9.27 -10.01 0.64
N PRO A 128 8.82 -9.66 -0.58
CA PRO A 128 9.44 -8.68 -1.47
C PRO A 128 9.22 -7.23 -1.04
N SER A 129 10.09 -6.36 -1.53
CA SER A 129 9.98 -4.91 -1.53
C SER A 129 9.71 -4.40 -2.95
N GLY A 130 9.82 -3.08 -3.15
CA GLY A 130 9.66 -2.44 -4.44
C GLY A 130 8.52 -1.43 -4.45
N GLU A 131 8.60 -0.42 -3.61
CA GLU A 131 7.72 0.75 -3.58
C GLU A 131 8.51 1.97 -3.09
N ILE A 132 8.06 3.15 -3.50
CA ILE A 132 8.40 4.40 -2.81
C ILE A 132 7.12 4.93 -2.16
N PHE A 133 7.20 5.34 -0.90
CA PHE A 133 5.99 5.71 -0.14
C PHE A 133 6.21 6.89 0.79
N THR A 134 5.13 7.60 1.10
CA THR A 134 5.10 8.66 2.12
C THR A 134 3.72 8.72 2.76
N GLY A 135 3.59 9.34 3.93
CA GLY A 135 2.30 9.82 4.41
C GLY A 135 1.99 11.21 3.83
N PRO A 136 0.84 11.41 3.16
CA PRO A 136 0.44 12.74 2.68
C PRO A 136 0.11 13.69 3.85
N VAL A 137 -0.03 14.99 3.56
CA VAL A 137 -0.57 15.96 4.53
C VAL A 137 -2.05 15.64 4.78
N GLU A 138 -2.42 15.40 6.04
CA GLU A 138 -3.66 14.70 6.38
C GLU A 138 -4.91 15.38 5.80
N GLU A 139 -4.98 16.70 5.89
CA GLU A 139 -6.13 17.52 5.48
C GLU A 139 -6.07 17.98 4.02
N SER A 140 -5.07 17.53 3.25
CA SER A 140 -4.81 18.05 1.90
C SER A 140 -5.47 17.28 0.76
N VAL A 141 -5.96 16.07 1.04
CA VAL A 141 -6.44 15.15 0.01
C VAL A 141 -7.82 15.58 -0.50
N GLU A 142 -7.93 15.73 -1.82
CA GLU A 142 -9.14 16.11 -2.54
C GLU A 142 -9.34 15.17 -3.73
N GLY A 143 -10.61 14.95 -4.12
CA GLY A 143 -10.95 14.25 -5.36
C GLY A 143 -11.53 12.85 -5.14
N TRP A 144 -11.31 11.93 -6.06
CA TRP A 144 -11.89 10.59 -6.03
C TRP A 144 -10.97 9.51 -6.58
N ILE A 145 -11.19 8.27 -6.15
CA ILE A 145 -10.47 7.09 -6.63
C ILE A 145 -11.36 5.85 -6.58
N ARG A 146 -11.19 4.97 -7.57
CA ARG A 146 -11.86 3.67 -7.71
C ARG A 146 -10.83 2.54 -7.76
N PHE A 147 -11.09 1.47 -7.03
CA PHE A 147 -10.23 0.29 -6.97
C PHE A 147 -10.88 -0.90 -7.65
N ARG A 148 -10.23 -1.40 -8.71
CA ARG A 148 -10.63 -2.63 -9.41
C ARG A 148 -10.10 -3.88 -8.74
N TYR A 149 -8.94 -3.78 -8.08
CA TYR A 149 -8.43 -4.85 -7.24
C TYR A 149 -9.22 -4.89 -5.92
N PRO A 150 -9.65 -6.08 -5.45
CA PRO A 150 -10.29 -6.19 -4.15
C PRO A 150 -9.32 -5.84 -3.03
N ALA A 151 -9.82 -5.19 -1.98
CA ALA A 151 -9.10 -5.03 -0.73
C ALA A 151 -9.42 -6.22 0.20
N ILE A 152 -8.39 -6.88 0.72
CA ILE A 152 -8.55 -8.06 1.57
C ILE A 152 -8.21 -7.70 3.02
N ARG A 153 -9.19 -7.84 3.92
CA ARG A 153 -9.00 -7.57 5.36
C ARG A 153 -9.92 -8.40 6.23
N GLY A 154 -9.39 -8.92 7.33
CA GLY A 154 -10.17 -9.70 8.31
C GLY A 154 -10.88 -10.92 7.72
N GLY A 155 -10.26 -11.56 6.71
CA GLY A 155 -10.81 -12.69 5.96
C GLY A 155 -11.78 -12.32 4.84
N ARG A 156 -12.19 -11.06 4.72
CA ARG A 156 -13.18 -10.59 3.73
C ARG A 156 -12.51 -9.91 2.54
N GLU A 157 -13.10 -10.08 1.36
CA GLU A 157 -12.78 -9.29 0.16
C GLU A 157 -13.79 -8.16 0.01
N VAL A 158 -13.32 -6.94 -0.18
CA VAL A 158 -14.14 -5.79 -0.52
C VAL A 158 -13.82 -5.41 -1.96
N GLU A 159 -14.82 -5.53 -2.84
CA GLU A 159 -14.65 -5.34 -4.29
C GLU A 159 -15.33 -4.06 -4.77
N GLY A 160 -14.77 -3.44 -5.82
CA GLY A 160 -15.34 -2.26 -6.46
C GLY A 160 -15.42 -1.07 -5.51
N VAL A 161 -14.35 -0.84 -4.74
CA VAL A 161 -14.30 0.23 -3.75
C VAL A 161 -14.16 1.57 -4.47
N GLU A 162 -14.95 2.57 -4.07
CA GLU A 162 -14.82 3.94 -4.54
C GLU A 162 -14.83 4.89 -3.34
N PHE A 163 -13.90 5.85 -3.35
CA PHE A 163 -13.79 6.89 -2.33
C PHE A 163 -13.88 8.28 -2.95
N THR A 164 -14.55 9.19 -2.24
CA THR A 164 -14.48 10.63 -2.48
C THR A 164 -13.88 11.31 -1.26
N PHE A 165 -12.87 12.13 -1.49
CA PHE A 165 -12.14 12.89 -0.49
C PHE A 165 -12.53 14.36 -0.56
N ALA A 166 -12.70 14.97 0.61
CA ALA A 166 -12.75 16.42 0.78
C ALA A 166 -12.03 16.78 2.08
N GLN A 167 -11.16 17.78 2.04
CA GLN A 167 -10.35 18.24 3.17
C GLN A 167 -9.63 17.09 3.88
N GLY A 168 -9.05 16.18 3.10
CA GLY A 168 -8.33 15.02 3.61
C GLY A 168 -9.17 13.81 3.99
N ARG A 169 -10.48 13.98 4.18
CA ARG A 169 -11.37 12.96 4.73
C ARG A 169 -12.13 12.24 3.62
N VAL A 170 -12.27 10.92 3.74
CA VAL A 170 -13.25 10.14 2.97
C VAL A 170 -14.67 10.56 3.39
N VAL A 171 -15.30 11.40 2.57
CA VAL A 171 -16.68 11.90 2.77
C VAL A 171 -17.74 10.99 2.14
N ALA A 172 -17.36 10.20 1.14
CA ALA A 172 -18.20 9.16 0.56
C ALA A 172 -17.37 7.89 0.31
N ALA A 173 -17.93 6.73 0.64
CA ALA A 173 -17.33 5.43 0.39
C ALA A 173 -18.42 4.44 -0.03
N LYS A 174 -18.15 3.65 -1.07
CA LYS A 174 -19.03 2.56 -1.51
C LYS A 174 -18.23 1.35 -1.96
N ALA A 175 -18.86 0.18 -1.98
CA ALA A 175 -18.28 -1.04 -2.51
C ALA A 175 -19.35 -1.95 -3.14
N ALA A 176 -18.99 -2.63 -4.23
CA ALA A 176 -19.87 -3.61 -4.87
C ALA A 176 -20.09 -4.87 -4.01
N LYS A 177 -19.08 -5.24 -3.19
CA LYS A 177 -19.14 -6.38 -2.27
C LYS A 177 -18.65 -5.97 -0.89
N ASN A 178 -19.35 -6.42 0.15
CA ASN A 178 -18.99 -6.18 1.55
C ASN A 178 -18.91 -4.69 1.97
N GLU A 179 -19.76 -3.83 1.38
CA GLU A 179 -19.82 -2.39 1.72
C GLU A 179 -20.04 -2.11 3.20
N ALA A 180 -20.98 -2.82 3.84
CA ALA A 180 -21.21 -2.66 5.28
C ALA A 180 -19.96 -2.97 6.12
N TYR A 181 -19.14 -3.94 5.69
CA TYR A 181 -17.87 -4.22 6.35
C TYR A 181 -16.87 -3.08 6.15
N LEU A 182 -16.70 -2.59 4.91
CA LEU A 182 -15.86 -1.43 4.59
C LEU A 182 -16.22 -0.24 5.49
N LEU A 183 -17.48 0.20 5.47
CA LEU A 183 -17.95 1.34 6.27
C LEU A 183 -17.65 1.12 7.75
N SER A 184 -17.89 -0.09 8.26
CA SER A 184 -17.61 -0.40 9.66
C SER A 184 -16.13 -0.26 10.04
N GLN A 185 -15.19 -0.49 9.11
CA GLN A 185 -13.76 -0.27 9.36
C GLN A 185 -13.40 1.20 9.25
N LEU A 186 -14.00 1.94 8.32
CA LEU A 186 -13.81 3.39 8.19
C LEU A 186 -14.37 4.17 9.39
N ASP A 187 -15.34 3.61 10.11
CA ASP A 187 -15.93 4.22 11.31
C ASP A 187 -15.34 3.67 12.62
N SER A 188 -14.19 2.98 12.54
CA SER A 188 -13.56 2.35 13.71
C SER A 188 -12.90 3.34 14.68
N ASP A 189 -12.37 4.45 14.16
CA ASP A 189 -11.74 5.53 14.92
C ASP A 189 -11.65 6.83 14.09
N PRO A 190 -11.29 7.98 14.69
CA PRO A 190 -11.26 9.26 13.99
C PRO A 190 -10.28 9.33 12.80
N GLY A 191 -9.18 8.57 12.83
CA GLY A 191 -8.15 8.56 11.79
C GLY A 191 -8.42 7.62 10.63
N ALA A 192 -9.34 6.67 10.78
CA ALA A 192 -9.65 5.61 9.81
C ALA A 192 -10.19 6.13 8.45
N ARG A 193 -10.61 7.41 8.36
CA ARG A 193 -11.07 8.05 7.12
C ARG A 193 -10.05 9.01 6.49
N TYR A 194 -8.83 9.04 7.00
CA TYR A 194 -7.74 9.86 6.45
C TYR A 194 -6.63 8.94 5.92
N LEU A 195 -5.86 9.45 4.96
CA LEU A 195 -4.73 8.70 4.42
C LEU A 195 -3.58 8.67 5.41
N GLY A 196 -3.06 7.46 5.65
CA GLY A 196 -1.79 7.22 6.32
C GLY A 196 -0.61 7.12 5.36
N GLU A 197 -0.88 6.72 4.11
CA GLU A 197 0.12 6.45 3.10
C GLU A 197 -0.38 6.74 1.68
N PHE A 198 0.53 7.23 0.85
CA PHE A 198 0.48 7.26 -0.60
C PHE A 198 1.79 6.67 -1.13
N ALA A 199 1.69 5.75 -2.09
CA ALA A 199 2.84 4.99 -2.54
C ALA A 199 2.72 4.56 -4.00
N ILE A 200 3.87 4.29 -4.60
CA ILE A 200 4.00 3.87 -6.00
C ILE A 200 4.76 2.56 -6.04
N GLY A 201 4.14 1.52 -6.61
CA GLY A 201 4.74 0.21 -6.80
C GLY A 201 5.78 0.24 -7.93
N THR A 202 6.92 -0.40 -7.67
CA THR A 202 8.11 -0.37 -8.53
C THR A 202 8.71 -1.75 -8.78
N ASN A 203 8.13 -2.83 -8.23
CA ASN A 203 8.63 -4.18 -8.49
C ASN A 203 8.08 -4.71 -9.82
N ASP A 204 8.86 -4.56 -10.89
CA ASP A 204 8.49 -5.01 -12.24
C ASP A 204 8.38 -6.55 -12.36
N ARG A 205 8.85 -7.30 -11.36
CA ARG A 205 8.71 -8.76 -11.31
C ARG A 205 7.37 -9.22 -10.75
N ILE A 206 6.61 -8.31 -10.16
CA ILE A 206 5.26 -8.57 -9.67
C ILE A 206 4.30 -7.89 -10.65
N GLN A 207 3.63 -8.68 -11.48
CA GLN A 207 2.68 -8.20 -12.50
C GLN A 207 1.31 -8.87 -12.40
N ARG A 208 1.13 -9.75 -11.41
CA ARG A 208 -0.09 -10.49 -11.16
C ARG A 208 -0.57 -10.20 -9.74
N PHE A 209 -1.84 -9.85 -9.62
CA PHE A 209 -2.51 -9.68 -8.34
C PHE A 209 -2.74 -11.05 -7.68
N THR A 210 -2.46 -11.13 -6.38
CA THR A 210 -2.37 -12.38 -5.60
C THR A 210 -3.31 -12.43 -4.40
N LYS A 211 -4.03 -11.34 -4.15
CA LYS A 211 -4.86 -11.13 -2.94
C LYS A 211 -4.04 -11.16 -1.64
N ASN A 212 -2.75 -10.86 -1.74
CA ASN A 212 -1.84 -10.75 -0.61
C ASN A 212 -1.12 -9.41 -0.69
N ILE A 213 -1.48 -8.52 0.24
CA ILE A 213 -1.09 -7.13 0.16
C ILE A 213 0.43 -6.92 0.12
N LEU A 214 1.20 -7.78 0.81
CA LEU A 214 2.67 -7.73 0.79
C LEU A 214 3.25 -7.77 -0.63
N PHE A 215 2.61 -8.50 -1.55
CA PHE A 215 3.01 -8.57 -2.95
C PHE A 215 2.28 -7.51 -3.77
N ASP A 216 0.98 -7.37 -3.56
CA ASP A 216 0.12 -6.61 -4.45
C ASP A 216 0.38 -5.10 -4.39
N GLU A 217 0.77 -4.57 -3.23
CA GLU A 217 1.15 -3.15 -3.07
C GLU A 217 2.48 -2.81 -3.77
N LYS A 218 3.28 -3.84 -4.10
CA LYS A 218 4.60 -3.69 -4.74
C LYS A 218 4.54 -3.77 -6.27
N ILE A 219 3.38 -4.06 -6.85
CA ILE A 219 3.21 -4.26 -8.31
C ILE A 219 3.78 -3.05 -9.08
N GLY A 220 4.78 -3.30 -9.93
CA GLY A 220 5.29 -2.26 -10.84
C GLY A 220 4.17 -1.78 -11.76
N GLY A 221 3.93 -0.46 -11.80
CA GLY A 221 2.87 0.10 -12.63
C GLY A 221 1.62 0.55 -11.85
N THR A 222 1.58 0.37 -10.53
CA THR A 222 0.42 0.72 -9.70
C THR A 222 0.77 1.79 -8.67
N ILE A 223 -0.26 2.45 -8.14
CA ILE A 223 -0.19 3.13 -6.86
C ILE A 223 -1.00 2.37 -5.81
N HIS A 224 -0.71 2.62 -4.54
CA HIS A 224 -1.66 2.34 -3.47
C HIS A 224 -1.78 3.52 -2.52
N ILE A 225 -2.92 3.55 -1.82
CA ILE A 225 -3.14 4.44 -0.70
C ILE A 225 -3.58 3.60 0.50
N ALA A 226 -3.11 3.98 1.69
CA ALA A 226 -3.55 3.36 2.93
C ALA A 226 -4.47 4.31 3.70
N LEU A 227 -5.66 3.83 4.09
CA LEU A 227 -6.50 4.52 5.06
C LEU A 227 -6.10 4.14 6.48
N GLY A 228 -6.10 5.14 7.37
CA GLY A 228 -5.71 5.00 8.78
C GLY A 228 -4.26 5.37 9.04
N ALA A 229 -3.62 4.67 9.97
CA ALA A 229 -2.39 5.06 10.62
C ALA A 229 -1.27 5.30 9.61
N GLY A 230 -0.61 6.45 9.70
CA GLY A 230 0.58 6.69 8.91
C GLY A 230 1.87 6.25 9.60
N TYR A 231 2.95 6.17 8.83
CA TYR A 231 4.28 5.88 9.35
C TYR A 231 4.95 7.16 9.86
N PRO A 232 5.30 7.26 11.16
CA PRO A 232 5.90 8.47 11.73
C PRO A 232 7.20 8.90 11.03
N GLU A 233 7.99 7.95 10.53
CA GLU A 233 9.23 8.22 9.81
C GLU A 233 9.02 8.95 8.46
N THR A 234 7.80 8.94 7.90
CA THR A 234 7.44 9.74 6.70
C THR A 234 7.02 11.17 7.05
N GLY A 235 6.85 11.46 8.36
CA GLY A 235 6.24 12.68 8.89
C GLY A 235 4.73 12.59 9.09
N SER A 236 4.07 11.50 8.68
CA SER A 236 2.64 11.32 8.89
C SER A 236 2.23 11.44 10.36
N ARG A 237 1.09 12.08 10.60
CA ARG A 237 0.50 12.30 11.92
C ARG A 237 -0.84 11.60 12.09
N ASN A 238 -1.35 10.96 11.04
CA ASN A 238 -2.63 10.27 11.15
C ASN A 238 -2.49 9.06 12.09
N ASP A 239 -3.25 9.07 13.18
CA ASP A 239 -3.27 7.99 14.18
C ASP A 239 -4.57 7.19 14.06
N SER A 240 -4.44 5.88 13.96
CA SER A 240 -5.59 4.98 13.79
C SER A 240 -5.23 3.56 14.22
N SER A 241 -6.26 2.77 14.52
CA SER A 241 -6.17 1.34 14.77
C SER A 241 -6.06 0.52 13.48
N ILE A 242 -6.37 1.12 12.32
CA ILE A 242 -6.26 0.48 11.01
C ILE A 242 -5.10 1.06 10.22
N HIS A 243 -4.57 0.27 9.29
CA HIS A 243 -3.76 0.71 8.16
C HIS A 243 -4.19 -0.24 7.04
N TRP A 244 -4.90 0.28 6.05
CA TRP A 244 -5.56 -0.55 5.06
C TRP A 244 -5.32 -0.03 3.65
N ASP A 245 -4.56 -0.82 2.91
CA ASP A 245 -4.08 -0.52 1.57
C ASP A 245 -5.10 -0.87 0.49
N PHE A 246 -5.19 0.01 -0.50
CA PHE A 246 -6.03 -0.11 -1.68
C PHE A 246 -5.21 0.21 -2.93
N ILE A 247 -5.23 -0.69 -3.93
CA ILE A 247 -4.32 -0.64 -5.08
C ILE A 247 -5.06 -0.17 -6.33
N CYS A 248 -4.51 0.84 -6.99
CA CYS A 248 -5.01 1.37 -8.25
C CYS A 248 -4.00 1.15 -9.38
N ASP A 249 -4.47 0.59 -10.49
CA ASP A 249 -3.65 0.36 -11.68
C ASP A 249 -3.41 1.69 -12.42
N MET A 250 -2.16 1.97 -12.76
CA MET A 250 -1.73 3.19 -13.44
C MET A 250 -1.06 2.89 -14.78
N ARG A 251 -1.23 1.68 -15.34
CA ARG A 251 -0.55 1.26 -16.58
C ARG A 251 -1.21 1.77 -17.87
N ARG A 252 -2.35 2.47 -17.79
CA ARG A 252 -3.11 2.95 -18.95
C ARG A 252 -3.79 4.30 -18.71
N ASP A 253 -3.61 5.21 -19.66
CA ASP A 253 -4.22 6.54 -19.73
C ASP A 253 -4.14 7.32 -18.41
N SER A 254 -3.01 7.21 -17.71
CA SER A 254 -2.88 7.75 -16.36
C SER A 254 -1.54 8.42 -16.13
N GLU A 255 -1.55 9.44 -15.26
CA GLU A 255 -0.44 10.35 -15.04
C GLU A 255 -0.33 10.73 -13.56
N ILE A 256 0.89 10.94 -13.08
CA ILE A 256 1.17 11.61 -11.81
C ILE A 256 2.00 12.85 -12.12
N TRP A 257 1.51 13.99 -11.66
CA TRP A 257 2.16 15.28 -11.76
C TRP A 257 2.61 15.71 -10.36
N VAL A 258 3.84 16.22 -10.25
CA VAL A 258 4.41 16.70 -9.00
C VAL A 258 4.90 18.12 -9.20
N ASP A 259 4.34 19.07 -8.44
CA ASP A 259 4.59 20.52 -8.60
C ASP A 259 4.50 21.01 -10.07
N GLY A 260 3.55 20.45 -10.84
CA GLY A 260 3.34 20.79 -12.25
C GLY A 260 4.28 20.09 -13.25
N GLU A 261 5.22 19.25 -12.80
CA GLU A 261 6.08 18.44 -13.64
C GLU A 261 5.51 17.03 -13.80
N LEU A 262 5.52 16.49 -15.03
CA LEU A 262 5.07 15.12 -15.28
C LEU A 262 6.09 14.14 -14.71
N PHE A 263 5.69 13.42 -13.66
CA PHE A 263 6.55 12.50 -12.91
C PHE A 263 6.35 11.03 -13.33
N TYR A 264 5.11 10.64 -13.61
CA TYR A 264 4.73 9.27 -13.94
C TYR A 264 3.69 9.26 -15.06
N LYS A 265 3.80 8.32 -16.00
CA LYS A 265 2.83 8.12 -17.08
C LYS A 265 2.74 6.66 -17.47
N ASP A 266 1.53 6.13 -17.54
CA ASP A 266 1.22 4.79 -18.05
C ASP A 266 2.13 3.68 -17.48
N GLY A 267 2.32 3.71 -16.16
CA GLY A 267 3.09 2.71 -15.42
C GLY A 267 4.60 2.98 -15.38
N ARG A 268 5.06 4.15 -15.87
CA ARG A 268 6.48 4.46 -16.05
C ARG A 268 6.85 5.82 -15.46
N PHE A 269 8.02 5.90 -14.84
CA PHE A 269 8.60 7.16 -14.41
C PHE A 269 9.13 7.95 -15.61
N MET A 270 8.90 9.26 -15.60
CA MET A 270 9.28 10.18 -16.69
C MET A 270 10.58 10.94 -16.39
N ILE A 271 11.08 10.81 -15.17
CA ILE A 271 12.38 11.33 -14.75
C ILE A 271 13.45 10.23 -14.87
N ALA A 272 14.69 10.63 -15.15
CA ALA A 272 15.84 9.74 -15.39
C ALA A 272 16.59 9.37 -14.09
#